data_AF-A0AAD7B443-F1
#
_entry.id   AF-A0AAD7B443-F1
#
_cell.length_a   1.000
_cell.length_b   1.000
_cell.length_c   1.000
_cell.angle_alpha   90.00
_cell.angle_beta   90.00
_cell.angle_gamma   90.00
#
_symmetry.space_group_name_H-M   'P 1'
#
loop_
_entity.id
_entity.type
_entity.pdbx_description
1 polymer ?
#
loop_
_entity_poly.entity_id
_entity_poly.type
_entity_poly.pdbx_seq_one_letter_code
_entity_poly.pdbx_strand_id
1 'polypeptide(L)'
;WGKISFRLGGGDKIDGSEVVNYSEQNYSRDATFIKYSRQVDRNERSRNRNVEWYSKVEYGQLLRVVQFKCPLPLIWQDNGVAQGPKMLLLAVIRSVKQDTARSTDSIPYFKDGAFGPIHIINVDEISCLIARIPDHG
;
A
#
# COMPACT_ATOMS: atom_id res chain seq x y z
N TRP A 1 4.29 14.88 0.77
CA TRP A 1 5.53 14.28 1.28
C TRP A 1 5.97 13.18 0.32
N GLY A 2 7.21 13.22 -0.16
CA GLY A 2 7.68 12.35 -1.25
C GLY A 2 8.51 11.14 -0.81
N LYS A 3 8.93 11.09 0.44
CA LYS A 3 9.76 10.02 1.00
C LYS A 3 9.25 9.65 2.38
N ILE A 4 9.21 8.36 2.68
CA ILE A 4 8.89 7.83 4.00
C ILE A 4 9.99 6.87 4.42
N SER A 5 10.43 7.00 5.67
CA SER A 5 11.31 6.03 6.31
C SER A 5 10.47 5.18 7.26
N PHE A 6 10.41 3.88 7.02
CA PHE A 6 9.74 2.95 7.92
C PHE A 6 10.67 2.55 9.08
N ARG A 7 10.09 2.35 10.27
CA ARG A 7 10.74 2.03 11.56
C ARG A 7 11.80 3.06 12.00
N LEU A 8 11.49 3.75 13.10
CA LEU A 8 12.44 4.51 13.91
C LEU A 8 13.67 3.64 14.20
N GLY A 9 14.80 3.87 13.52
CA GLY A 9 16.05 3.14 13.76
C GLY A 9 16.66 2.37 12.58
N GLY A 10 16.16 2.50 11.34
CA GLY A 10 16.89 2.03 10.15
C GLY A 10 16.13 1.10 9.20
N GLY A 11 14.80 1.22 9.07
CA GLY A 11 14.06 0.48 8.05
C GLY A 11 14.11 1.12 6.65
N ASP A 12 13.30 0.56 5.75
CA ASP A 12 13.30 0.92 4.34
C ASP A 12 12.91 2.39 4.10
N LYS A 13 13.58 3.00 3.13
CA LYS A 13 13.20 4.31 2.58
C LYS A 13 12.39 4.08 1.31
N ILE A 14 11.15 4.51 1.33
CA ILE A 14 10.19 4.32 0.25
C ILE A 14 9.88 5.69 -0.34
N ASP A 15 9.99 5.79 -1.66
CA ASP A 15 9.74 7.01 -2.41
C ASP A 15 8.34 6.96 -3.06
N GLY A 16 7.67 8.10 -3.11
CA GLY A 16 6.44 8.27 -3.87
C GLY A 16 6.75 8.57 -5.34
N SER A 17 6.25 7.76 -6.26
CA SER A 17 6.52 7.87 -7.70
C SER A 17 6.01 9.18 -8.32
N GLU A 18 5.00 9.84 -7.73
CA GLU A 18 4.51 11.15 -8.21
C GLU A 18 5.38 12.31 -7.72
N VAL A 19 6.23 12.08 -6.71
CA VAL A 19 7.02 13.13 -6.06
C VAL A 19 8.49 13.03 -6.43
N VAL A 20 8.99 11.83 -6.71
CA VAL A 20 10.37 11.59 -7.13
C VAL A 20 10.38 11.23 -8.62
N ASN A 21 10.93 12.11 -9.44
CA ASN A 21 11.20 11.82 -10.85
C ASN A 21 12.41 10.88 -10.95
N TYR A 22 12.16 9.59 -11.15
CA TYR A 22 13.22 8.65 -11.50
C TYR A 22 13.59 8.83 -12.97
N SER A 23 14.85 9.19 -13.24
CA SER A 23 15.41 9.13 -14.59
C SER A 23 15.60 7.67 -15.01
N GLU A 24 15.38 7.35 -16.29
CA GLU A 24 15.51 5.99 -16.85
C GLU A 24 16.86 5.31 -16.54
N GLN A 25 17.93 6.11 -16.34
CA GLN A 25 19.27 5.64 -15.98
C GLN A 25 19.36 4.95 -14.59
N ASN A 26 18.36 5.06 -13.72
CA ASN A 26 18.35 4.52 -12.36
C ASN A 26 17.29 3.43 -12.12
N TYR A 27 16.79 2.78 -13.19
CA TYR A 27 15.70 1.80 -13.11
C TYR A 27 15.96 0.64 -12.12
N SER A 28 17.23 0.25 -11.92
CA SER A 28 17.62 -0.82 -11.00
C SER A 28 17.45 -0.49 -9.51
N ARG A 29 17.21 0.77 -9.15
CA ARG A 29 17.04 1.25 -7.77
C ARG A 29 15.70 1.92 -7.53
N ASP A 30 14.67 1.45 -8.22
CA ASP A 30 13.31 1.96 -8.04
C ASP A 30 12.76 1.61 -6.66
N ALA A 31 12.81 2.58 -5.74
CA ALA A 31 12.31 2.46 -4.36
C ALA A 31 10.84 2.87 -4.22
N THR A 32 10.04 2.73 -5.28
CA THR A 32 8.60 3.09 -5.25
C THR A 32 7.67 1.89 -5.07
N PHE A 33 8.14 0.67 -5.27
CA PHE A 33 7.31 -0.54 -5.18
C PHE A 33 7.31 -1.12 -3.77
N ILE A 34 6.12 -1.52 -3.32
CA ILE A 34 5.87 -1.94 -1.94
C ILE A 34 4.98 -3.19 -1.87
N LYS A 35 5.14 -3.93 -0.78
CA LYS A 35 4.22 -4.95 -0.31
C LYS A 35 3.35 -4.36 0.78
N TYR A 36 2.04 -4.56 0.70
CA TYR A 36 1.09 -4.06 1.70
C TYR A 36 0.00 -5.08 1.97
N SER A 37 -0.66 -4.94 3.13
CA SER A 37 -1.82 -5.75 3.50
C SER A 37 -3.08 -4.90 3.42
N ARG A 38 -4.20 -5.50 3.04
CA ARG A 38 -5.50 -4.84 3.05
C ARG A 38 -6.56 -5.80 3.53
N GLN A 39 -7.51 -5.31 4.33
CA GLN A 39 -8.73 -6.03 4.62
C GLN A 39 -9.61 -6.04 3.37
N VAL A 40 -10.02 -7.24 2.95
CA VAL A 40 -10.90 -7.47 1.80
C VAL A 40 -12.05 -8.35 2.25
N ASP A 41 -13.25 -8.09 1.71
CA ASP A 41 -14.38 -8.98 1.92
C ASP A 41 -14.22 -10.22 1.04
N ARG A 42 -14.18 -11.40 1.66
CA ARG A 42 -14.17 -12.69 0.96
C ARG A 42 -15.39 -12.85 0.05
N ASN A 43 -16.53 -12.30 0.47
CA ASN A 43 -17.80 -12.46 -0.19
C ASN A 43 -18.18 -11.28 -1.11
N GLU A 44 -17.22 -10.43 -1.51
CA GLU A 44 -17.45 -9.24 -2.35
C GLU A 44 -18.27 -9.54 -3.62
N ARG A 45 -18.08 -10.72 -4.23
CA ARG A 45 -18.81 -11.15 -5.44
C ARG A 45 -20.20 -11.72 -5.16
N SER A 46 -20.54 -12.01 -3.90
CA SER A 46 -21.78 -12.66 -3.46
C SER A 46 -22.57 -11.75 -2.53
N ARG A 47 -23.34 -10.82 -3.13
CA ARG A 47 -24.05 -9.73 -2.43
C ARG A 47 -24.99 -10.16 -1.28
N ASN A 48 -25.47 -11.40 -1.29
CA ASN A 48 -26.42 -11.92 -0.29
C ASN A 48 -25.75 -12.72 0.85
N ARG A 49 -24.42 -12.87 0.83
CA ARG A 49 -23.69 -13.51 1.93
C ARG A 49 -23.20 -12.47 2.92
N ASN A 50 -23.03 -12.89 4.17
CA ASN A 50 -22.46 -12.03 5.20
C ASN A 50 -21.01 -11.65 4.84
N VAL A 51 -20.65 -10.41 5.17
CA VAL A 51 -19.29 -9.88 4.95
C VAL A 51 -18.31 -10.66 5.83
N GLU A 52 -17.30 -11.26 5.21
CA GLU A 52 -16.23 -11.98 5.90
C GLU A 52 -14.90 -11.31 5.58
N TRP A 53 -14.36 -10.56 6.55
CA TRP A 53 -13.09 -9.86 6.39
C TRP A 53 -11.90 -10.82 6.45
N TYR A 54 -10.97 -10.68 5.52
CA TYR A 54 -9.66 -11.32 5.60
C TYR A 54 -8.56 -10.35 5.17
N SER A 55 -7.37 -10.53 5.74
CA SER A 55 -6.19 -9.78 5.32
C SER A 55 -5.62 -10.38 4.03
N LYS A 56 -5.59 -9.58 2.97
CA LYS A 56 -5.02 -9.93 1.68
C LYS A 56 -3.70 -9.18 1.51
N VAL A 57 -2.65 -9.91 1.18
CA VAL A 57 -1.36 -9.35 0.81
C VAL A 57 -1.39 -8.98 -0.66
N GLU A 58 -1.02 -7.75 -0.97
CA GLU A 58 -0.96 -7.22 -2.34
C GLU A 58 0.34 -6.44 -2.58
N TYR A 59 0.60 -6.16 -3.84
CA TYR A 59 1.78 -5.43 -4.30
C TYR A 59 1.35 -4.22 -5.12
N GLY A 60 2.16 -3.16 -5.06
CA GLY A 60 1.82 -1.92 -5.73
C GLY A 60 2.96 -0.92 -5.75
N GLN A 61 2.74 0.16 -6.49
CA GLN A 61 3.62 1.31 -6.51
C GLN A 61 3.05 2.40 -5.59
N LEU A 62 3.85 2.88 -4.65
CA LEU A 62 3.51 4.04 -3.84
C LEU A 62 3.55 5.30 -4.70
N LEU A 63 2.42 5.96 -4.85
CA LEU A 63 2.33 7.22 -5.61
C LEU A 63 2.73 8.40 -4.74
N ARG A 64 2.08 8.52 -3.58
CA ARG A 64 2.28 9.61 -2.61
C ARG A 64 1.73 9.24 -1.25
N VAL A 65 2.12 10.01 -0.23
CA VAL A 65 1.50 9.97 1.09
C VAL A 65 0.89 11.31 1.44
N VAL A 66 -0.33 11.22 1.98
CA VAL A 66 -1.15 12.34 2.36
C VAL A 66 -1.39 12.29 3.86
N GLN A 67 -1.20 13.43 4.51
CA GLN A 67 -1.43 13.59 5.93
C GLN A 67 -2.70 14.41 6.14
N PHE A 68 -3.66 13.86 6.86
CA PHE A 68 -4.91 14.53 7.20
C PHE A 68 -4.99 14.76 8.70
N LYS A 69 -5.43 15.94 9.11
CA LYS A 69 -5.85 16.22 10.47
C LYS A 69 -7.37 16.12 10.51
N CYS A 70 -7.90 15.06 11.11
CA CYS A 70 -9.33 14.84 11.20
C CYS A 70 -9.76 14.88 12.68
N PRO A 71 -10.77 15.68 13.07
CA PRO A 71 -11.42 15.52 14.35
C PRO A 71 -12.21 14.20 14.30
N LEU A 72 -11.62 13.12 14.81
CA LEU A 72 -12.28 11.84 14.90
C LEU A 72 -12.92 11.72 16.29
N PRO A 73 -14.19 11.27 16.39
CA PRO A 73 -14.78 10.94 17.68
C PRO A 73 -14.00 9.79 18.30
N LEU A 74 -13.34 10.03 19.44
CA LEU A 74 -12.82 8.95 20.28
C LEU A 74 -13.99 8.48 21.15
N ILE A 75 -14.50 7.27 20.86
CA ILE A 75 -15.47 6.61 21.72
C ILE A 75 -14.69 5.93 22.84
N TRP A 76 -14.72 6.53 24.03
CA TRP A 76 -14.25 5.87 25.25
C TRP A 76 -15.36 4.93 25.75
N GLN A 77 -14.97 3.81 26.38
CA GLN A 77 -15.91 2.79 26.87
C GLN A 77 -16.89 3.30 27.94
N ASP A 78 -16.69 4.50 28.49
CA ASP A 78 -17.57 5.13 29.47
C ASP A 78 -18.02 6.54 29.01
N ASN A 79 -19.20 6.63 28.38
CA ASN A 79 -20.13 7.78 28.31
C ASN A 79 -19.60 9.22 28.13
N GLY A 80 -18.45 9.43 27.51
CA GLY A 80 -17.94 10.77 27.16
C GLY A 80 -17.24 10.78 25.81
N VAL A 81 -17.86 11.39 24.80
CA VAL A 81 -17.23 11.59 23.49
C VAL A 81 -16.25 12.76 23.58
N ALA A 82 -14.98 12.47 23.86
CA ALA A 82 -13.92 13.46 23.74
C ALA A 82 -13.47 13.54 22.26
N GLN A 83 -13.71 14.68 21.61
CA GLN A 83 -13.24 14.96 20.26
C GLN A 83 -11.80 15.47 20.33
N GLY A 84 -10.85 14.70 19.80
CA GLY A 84 -9.45 15.11 19.67
C GLY A 84 -9.01 15.02 18.21
N PRO A 85 -8.28 16.00 17.66
CA PRO A 85 -7.77 15.90 16.30
C PRO A 85 -6.77 14.75 16.20
N LYS A 86 -7.11 13.71 15.44
CA LYS A 86 -6.20 12.59 15.13
C LYS A 86 -5.55 12.87 13.78
N MET A 87 -4.23 12.73 13.75
CA MET A 87 -3.47 12.74 12.51
C MET A 87 -3.60 11.37 11.84
N LEU A 88 -4.04 11.36 10.59
CA LEU A 88 -4.08 10.17 9.74
C LEU A 88 -3.00 10.30 8.67
N LEU A 89 -2.16 9.28 8.55
CA LEU A 89 -1.20 9.16 7.46
C LEU A 89 -1.75 8.11 6.48
N LEU A 90 -2.06 8.53 5.26
CA LEU A 90 -2.64 7.66 4.24
C LEU A 90 -1.69 7.51 3.05
N ALA A 91 -1.43 6.27 2.67
CA ALA A 91 -0.67 5.92 1.49
C ALA A 91 -1.60 5.77 0.28
N VAL A 92 -1.27 6.46 -0.82
CA VAL A 92 -1.94 6.29 -2.10
C VAL A 92 -1.10 5.35 -2.95
N ILE A 93 -1.65 4.18 -3.27
CA ILE A 93 -0.93 3.08 -3.89
C ILE A 93 -1.62 2.71 -5.19
N ARG A 94 -0.88 2.62 -6.28
CA ARG A 94 -1.36 2.00 -7.51
C ARG A 94 -1.08 0.51 -7.44
N SER A 95 -2.13 -0.32 -7.35
CA SER A 95 -1.95 -1.77 -7.27
C SER A 95 -1.35 -2.31 -8.56
N VAL A 96 -0.68 -3.45 -8.46
CA VAL A 96 -0.08 -4.16 -9.60
C VAL A 96 -0.86 -5.46 -9.81
N LYS A 97 -1.22 -5.75 -11.05
CA LYS A 97 -1.89 -7.00 -11.42
C LYS A 97 -0.86 -8.11 -11.50
N GLN A 98 -0.94 -9.03 -10.55
CA GLN A 98 -0.12 -10.23 -10.57
C GLN A 98 -0.49 -11.13 -11.75
N ASP A 99 0.52 -11.63 -12.44
CA ASP A 99 0.38 -12.68 -13.44
C ASP A 99 0.29 -14.02 -12.72
N THR A 100 -0.93 -14.48 -12.45
CA THR A 100 -1.19 -15.73 -11.71
C THR A 100 -0.73 -16.97 -12.46
N ALA A 101 -0.48 -16.89 -13.79
CA ALA A 101 0.00 -18.03 -14.56
C ALA A 101 1.51 -18.23 -14.39
N ARG A 102 2.27 -17.15 -14.18
CA ARG A 102 3.73 -17.19 -13.94
C ARG A 102 4.12 -17.10 -12.47
N SER A 103 3.25 -16.55 -11.63
CA SER A 103 3.51 -16.41 -10.19
C SER A 103 3.53 -17.77 -9.52
N THR A 104 4.66 -18.10 -8.90
CA THR A 104 4.77 -19.16 -7.90
C THR A 104 4.44 -18.62 -6.52
N ASP A 105 4.15 -19.51 -5.56
CA ASP A 105 3.81 -19.13 -4.18
C ASP A 105 4.89 -18.26 -3.50
N SER A 106 6.13 -18.32 -3.98
CA SER A 106 7.27 -17.59 -3.41
C SER A 106 7.63 -16.29 -4.11
N ILE A 107 7.35 -16.14 -5.42
CA ILE A 107 7.80 -14.98 -6.21
C ILE A 107 6.65 -14.46 -7.08
N PRO A 108 6.11 -13.26 -6.78
CA PRO A 108 5.06 -12.67 -7.59
C PRO A 108 5.65 -12.12 -8.90
N TYR A 109 5.03 -12.48 -10.02
CA TYR A 109 5.33 -11.89 -11.32
C TYR A 109 4.25 -10.91 -11.73
N PHE A 110 4.62 -9.87 -12.44
CA PHE A 110 3.69 -8.96 -13.07
C PHE A 110 4.30 -8.40 -14.35
N LYS A 111 3.45 -8.02 -15.29
CA LYS A 111 3.88 -7.36 -16.52
C LYS A 111 4.09 -5.88 -16.23
N ASP A 112 5.14 -5.31 -16.79
CA ASP A 112 5.38 -3.88 -16.66
C ASP A 112 4.20 -3.08 -17.23
N GLY A 113 3.81 -2.00 -16.54
CA GLY A 113 2.61 -1.23 -16.89
C GLY A 113 1.26 -1.91 -16.57
N ALA A 114 1.23 -3.17 -16.08
CA ALA A 114 -0.01 -3.85 -15.70
C ALA A 114 -0.52 -3.39 -14.33
N PHE A 115 -1.00 -2.16 -14.28
CA PHE A 115 -1.55 -1.57 -13.08
C PHE A 115 -3.03 -1.94 -12.88
N GLY A 116 -3.40 -2.05 -11.60
CA GLY A 116 -4.75 -2.21 -11.12
C GLY A 116 -5.31 -0.90 -10.54
N PRO A 117 -6.41 -0.97 -9.79
CA PRO A 117 -7.02 0.20 -9.15
C PRO A 117 -6.08 0.87 -8.14
N ILE A 118 -6.37 2.14 -7.85
CA ILE A 118 -5.70 2.90 -6.80
C ILE A 118 -6.33 2.54 -5.46
N HIS A 119 -5.48 2.20 -4.49
CA HIS A 119 -5.85 1.91 -3.11
C HIS A 119 -5.36 3.05 -2.21
N ILE A 120 -6.17 3.37 -1.20
CA ILE A 120 -5.82 4.30 -0.13
C ILE A 120 -5.86 3.51 1.16
N ILE A 121 -4.72 3.36 1.81
CA ILE A 121 -4.58 2.59 3.06
C ILE A 121 -3.89 3.42 4.13
N ASN A 122 -4.04 3.04 5.40
CA ASN A 122 -3.19 3.59 6.44
C ASN A 122 -1.73 3.19 6.14
N VAL A 123 -0.80 4.12 6.33
CA VAL A 123 0.62 3.87 6.08
C VAL A 123 1.11 2.65 6.86
N ASP A 124 0.60 2.42 8.08
CA ASP A 124 0.95 1.27 8.93
C ASP A 124 0.69 -0.11 8.29
N GLU A 125 -0.15 -0.19 7.25
CA GLU A 125 -0.45 -1.42 6.51
C GLU A 125 0.61 -1.77 5.45
N ILE A 126 1.56 -0.86 5.20
CA ILE A 126 2.71 -1.11 4.34
C ILE A 126 3.70 -1.99 5.10
N SER A 127 4.06 -3.12 4.49
CA SER A 127 4.96 -4.09 5.13
C SER A 127 6.43 -3.78 4.86
N CYS A 128 6.80 -3.61 3.59
CA CYS A 128 8.19 -3.38 3.19
C CYS A 128 8.30 -2.84 1.76
N LEU A 129 9.49 -2.35 1.42
CA LEU A 129 9.89 -2.11 0.04
C LEU A 129 10.10 -3.44 -0.70
N ILE A 130 9.87 -3.46 -2.01
CA ILE A 130 10.21 -4.59 -2.87
C ILE A 130 11.07 -4.14 -4.04
N ALA A 131 12.08 -4.95 -4.37
CA ALA A 131 12.87 -4.77 -5.58
C ALA A 131 12.16 -5.39 -6.79
N ARG A 132 12.31 -4.78 -7.95
CA ARG A 132 11.87 -5.35 -9.23
C ARG A 132 13.09 -5.87 -9.99
N ILE A 133 12.99 -7.07 -10.52
CA ILE A 133 13.99 -7.66 -11.40
C ILE A 133 13.35 -7.77 -12.77
N PRO A 134 13.84 -7.05 -13.80
CA PRO A 134 13.33 -7.22 -15.15
C PRO A 134 13.67 -8.64 -15.62
N ASP A 135 12.64 -9.39 -15.98
CA ASP A 135 12.78 -10.68 -16.64
C ASP A 135 12.73 -10.43 -18.15
N HIS A 136 13.84 -10.71 -18.84
CA HIS A 136 13.99 -10.42 -20.26
C HIS A 136 13.38 -11.49 -21.18
N GLY A 137 12.93 -12.63 -20.62
CA GLY A 137 12.41 -13.76 -21.41
C GLY A 137 13.53 -14.56 -22.06
#